data_AF-A0A969Q867-F1
#
_entry.id   AF-A0A969Q867-F1
#
_cell.length_a   1.000
_cell.length_b   1.000
_cell.length_c   1.000
_cell.angle_alpha   90.00
_cell.angle_beta   90.00
_cell.angle_gamma   90.00
#
_symmetry.space_group_name_H-M   'P 1'
#
loop_
_entity.id
_entity.type
_entity.pdbx_description
1 polymer ?
#
loop_
_entity_poly.entity_id
_entity_poly.type
_entity_poly.pdbx_seq_one_letter_code
_entity_poly.pdbx_strand_id
1 'polypeptide(L)'
;MNKMLQNYHKGMSAYDNCHDCTARSQWFALKDEIGEFVNEPNLSEVWDILHAAGRLCYKLTGIPLFLLAYPTVRKHSQRFAEYGCIRSRRNCEGKCCNQSIVNS
;
A
#
# COMPACT_ATOMS: atom_id res chain seq x y z
N MET A 1 -20.51 1.11 2.97
CA MET A 1 -19.04 1.34 2.95
C MET A 1 -18.61 1.58 1.51
N ASN A 2 -17.86 2.65 1.24
CA ASN A 2 -17.46 3.04 -0.13
C ASN A 2 -16.63 1.92 -0.80
N LYS A 3 -16.97 1.53 -2.04
CA LYS A 3 -16.27 0.47 -2.82
C LYS A 3 -14.75 0.72 -2.92
N MET A 4 -14.35 1.99 -2.99
CA MET A 4 -12.93 2.38 -2.99
C MET A 4 -12.23 1.94 -1.69
N LEU A 5 -12.82 2.28 -0.53
CA LEU A 5 -12.27 1.87 0.77
C LEU A 5 -12.30 0.36 0.96
N GLN A 6 -13.33 -0.33 0.46
CA GLN A 6 -13.40 -1.79 0.49
C GLN A 6 -12.22 -2.43 -0.26
N ASN A 7 -11.97 -1.99 -1.49
CA ASN A 7 -10.86 -2.50 -2.31
C ASN A 7 -9.51 -2.18 -1.69
N TYR A 8 -9.35 -0.96 -1.17
CA TYR A 8 -8.16 -0.58 -0.43
C TYR A 8 -7.92 -1.51 0.77
N HIS A 9 -8.91 -1.71 1.64
CA HIS A 9 -8.74 -2.57 2.82
C HIS A 9 -8.47 -4.02 2.46
N LYS A 10 -9.15 -4.57 1.45
CA LYS A 10 -8.88 -5.92 0.94
C LYS A 10 -7.44 -6.04 0.43
N GLY A 11 -6.99 -5.07 -0.35
CA GLY A 11 -5.62 -5.05 -0.87
C GLY A 11 -4.56 -4.88 0.21
N MET A 12 -4.80 -4.03 1.21
CA MET A 12 -3.90 -3.89 2.37
C MET A 12 -3.83 -5.18 3.18
N SER A 13 -4.98 -5.83 3.43
CA SER A 13 -5.03 -7.11 4.13
C SER A 13 -4.30 -8.21 3.35
N ALA A 14 -4.48 -8.26 2.02
CA ALA A 14 -3.75 -9.17 1.16
C ALA A 14 -2.23 -8.97 1.26
N TYR A 15 -1.79 -7.71 1.18
CA TYR A 15 -0.39 -7.35 1.29
C TYR A 15 0.21 -7.71 2.66
N ASP A 16 -0.51 -7.41 3.74
CA ASP A 16 -0.09 -7.69 5.12
C ASP A 16 -0.10 -9.18 5.49
N ASN A 17 -0.86 -10.00 4.77
CA ASN A 17 -0.78 -11.47 4.89
C ASN A 17 0.41 -12.05 4.14
N CYS A 18 0.95 -11.33 3.16
CA CYS A 18 2.06 -11.79 2.34
C CYS A 18 3.42 -11.30 2.85
N HIS A 19 3.44 -10.21 3.60
CA HIS A 19 4.63 -9.60 4.18
C HIS A 19 4.49 -9.50 5.69
N ASP A 20 5.60 -9.61 6.41
CA ASP A 20 5.59 -9.37 7.84
C ASP A 20 5.04 -7.97 8.14
N CYS A 21 4.05 -7.85 9.04
CA CYS A 21 3.48 -6.57 9.44
C CYS A 21 4.13 -6.07 10.74
N THR A 22 5.47 -5.93 10.73
CA THR A 22 6.28 -5.43 11.86
C THR A 22 6.65 -3.96 11.69
N ALA A 23 7.04 -3.26 12.75
CA ALA A 23 7.53 -1.88 12.61
C ALA A 23 8.77 -1.81 11.69
N ARG A 24 9.62 -2.84 11.71
CA ARG A 24 10.80 -2.93 10.85
C ARG A 24 10.44 -3.05 9.37
N SER A 25 9.46 -3.88 9.02
CA SER A 25 9.03 -3.99 7.62
C SER A 25 8.32 -2.73 7.13
N GLN A 26 7.52 -2.06 7.98
CA GLN A 26 6.94 -0.76 7.65
C GLN A 26 8.01 0.33 7.46
N TRP A 27 9.10 0.29 8.24
CA TRP A 27 10.25 1.17 8.03
C TRP A 27 10.95 0.92 6.70
N PHE A 28 11.13 -0.35 6.30
CA PHE A 28 11.66 -0.66 4.98
C PHE A 28 10.75 -0.17 3.86
N ALA A 29 9.44 -0.41 3.95
CA ALA A 29 8.47 0.11 2.98
C ALA A 29 8.55 1.64 2.85
N LEU A 30 8.65 2.38 3.96
CA LEU A 30 8.84 3.83 3.91
C LEU A 30 10.14 4.23 3.19
N LYS A 31 11.25 3.53 3.47
CA LYS A 31 12.51 3.80 2.76
C LYS A 31 12.42 3.50 1.27
N ASP A 32 11.67 2.49 0.87
CA ASP A 32 11.46 2.16 -0.53
C ASP A 32 10.70 3.30 -1.24
N GLU A 33 9.60 3.81 -0.66
CA GLU A 33 8.86 4.96 -1.23
C GLU A 33 9.73 6.24 -1.27
N ILE A 34 10.61 6.45 -0.29
CA ILE A 34 11.61 7.54 -0.33
C ILE A 34 12.58 7.31 -1.51
N GLY A 35 13.00 6.07 -1.75
CA GLY A 35 13.83 5.71 -2.90
C GLY A 35 13.10 5.96 -4.23
N GLU A 36 11.82 5.59 -4.33
CA GLU A 36 10.97 5.87 -5.51
C GLU A 36 10.91 7.40 -5.76
N PHE A 37 10.68 8.22 -4.73
CA PHE A 37 10.71 9.68 -4.85
C PHE A 37 12.09 10.25 -5.23
N VAL A 38 13.19 9.73 -4.67
CA VAL A 38 14.54 10.21 -5.00
C VAL A 38 14.89 9.91 -6.46
N ASN A 39 14.45 8.76 -6.97
CA ASN A 39 14.69 8.37 -8.37
C ASN A 39 13.79 9.13 -9.35
N GLU A 40 12.50 9.31 -9.01
CA GLU A 40 11.51 9.99 -9.87
C GLU A 40 10.63 10.94 -9.03
N PRO A 41 11.13 12.14 -8.69
CA PRO A 41 10.44 13.04 -7.78
C PRO A 41 9.16 13.58 -8.41
N ASN A 42 8.02 13.17 -7.86
CA ASN A 42 6.71 13.65 -8.29
C ASN A 42 5.69 13.62 -7.13
N LEU A 43 4.54 14.28 -7.35
CA LEU A 43 3.51 14.42 -6.32
C LEU A 43 2.90 13.08 -5.87
N SER A 44 2.82 12.08 -6.76
CA SER A 44 2.32 10.74 -6.40
C SER A 44 3.22 10.08 -5.35
N GLU A 45 4.53 10.19 -5.50
CA GLU A 45 5.50 9.59 -4.57
C GLU A 45 5.52 10.29 -3.21
N VAL A 46 5.24 11.61 -3.16
CA VAL A 46 5.03 12.31 -1.87
C VAL A 46 3.85 11.72 -1.09
N TRP A 47 2.76 11.40 -1.79
CA TRP A 47 1.60 10.76 -1.15
C TRP A 47 1.92 9.33 -0.69
N ASP A 48 2.74 8.59 -1.43
CA ASP A 48 3.18 7.25 -1.04
C ASP A 48 4.07 7.29 0.21
N ILE A 49 4.99 8.26 0.30
CA ILE A 49 5.77 8.50 1.53
C ILE A 49 4.84 8.83 2.71
N LEU A 50 3.88 9.74 2.53
CA LEU A 50 2.92 10.09 3.60
C LEU A 50 2.10 8.88 4.03
N HIS A 51 1.69 8.04 3.08
CA HIS A 51 0.96 6.81 3.35
C HIS A 51 1.81 5.81 4.15
N ALA A 52 3.03 5.52 3.69
CA ALA A 52 3.95 4.59 4.34
C ALA A 52 4.36 5.08 5.75
N ALA A 53 4.61 6.38 5.91
CA ALA A 53 4.89 6.98 7.21
C ALA A 53 3.67 6.87 8.14
N GLY A 54 2.47 7.11 7.63
CA GLY A 54 1.23 6.92 8.37
C GLY A 54 1.01 5.46 8.81
N ARG A 55 1.42 4.47 8.01
CA ARG A 55 1.35 3.06 8.37
C ARG A 55 2.35 2.68 9.46
N LEU A 56 3.57 3.20 9.38
CA LEU A 56 4.55 3.04 10.44
C LEU A 56 4.05 3.66 11.75
N CYS A 57 3.49 4.88 11.68
CA CYS A 57 2.88 5.54 12.84
C CYS A 57 1.72 4.73 13.42
N TYR A 58 0.84 4.17 12.58
CA TYR A 58 -0.24 3.28 13.01
C TYR A 58 0.31 2.07 13.76
N LYS A 59 1.41 1.48 13.30
CA LYS A 59 2.01 0.33 13.98
C LYS A 59 2.55 0.68 15.38
N LEU A 60 2.97 1.92 15.59
CA LEU A 60 3.51 2.40 16.86
C LEU A 60 2.44 2.93 17.82
N THR A 61 1.37 3.52 17.28
CA THR A 61 0.41 4.32 18.07
C THR A 61 -1.03 3.82 17.99
N GLY A 62 -1.36 3.00 17.01
CA GLY A 62 -2.74 2.59 16.70
C GLY A 62 -3.58 3.65 15.98
N ILE A 63 -3.02 4.81 15.63
CA ILE A 63 -3.76 5.90 14.94
C ILE A 63 -3.58 5.77 13.41
N PRO A 64 -4.66 5.60 12.61
CA PRO A 64 -4.56 5.24 11.19
C PRO A 64 -4.34 6.46 10.28
N LEU A 65 -3.25 7.21 10.51
CA LEU A 65 -2.94 8.44 9.77
C LEU A 65 -2.72 8.22 8.26
N PHE A 66 -2.39 7.00 7.84
CA PHE A 66 -2.23 6.64 6.43
C PHE A 66 -3.49 6.89 5.57
N LEU A 67 -4.68 6.93 6.19
CA LEU A 67 -5.92 7.24 5.48
C LEU A 67 -6.01 8.69 5.00
N LEU A 68 -5.20 9.60 5.58
CA LEU A 68 -5.11 10.99 5.14
C LEU A 68 -4.39 11.11 3.79
N ALA A 69 -3.56 10.13 3.42
CA ALA A 69 -2.94 10.04 2.10
C ALA A 69 -3.94 9.51 1.04
N TYR A 70 -5.07 10.22 0.89
CA TYR A 70 -6.19 9.83 0.04
C TYR A 70 -5.79 9.49 -1.41
N PRO A 71 -4.86 10.22 -2.07
CA PRO A 71 -4.42 9.87 -3.42
C PRO A 71 -3.80 8.46 -3.50
N THR A 72 -2.96 8.08 -2.54
CA THR A 72 -2.36 6.74 -2.46
C THR A 72 -3.39 5.69 -2.11
N VAL A 73 -4.30 5.96 -1.17
CA VAL A 73 -5.43 5.08 -0.84
C VAL A 73 -6.26 4.77 -2.08
N ARG A 74 -6.61 5.80 -2.87
CA ARG A 74 -7.34 5.65 -4.14
C ARG A 74 -6.54 4.86 -5.16
N LYS A 75 -5.25 5.17 -5.33
CA LYS A 75 -4.34 4.48 -6.25
C LYS A 75 -4.25 2.99 -5.92
N HIS A 76 -4.05 2.63 -4.66
CA HIS A 76 -3.99 1.24 -4.20
C HIS A 76 -5.33 0.52 -4.39
N SER A 77 -6.46 1.18 -4.09
CA SER A 77 -7.78 0.64 -4.38
C SER A 77 -7.97 0.31 -5.86
N GLN A 78 -7.54 1.22 -6.76
CA GLN A 78 -7.66 1.02 -8.21
C GLN A 78 -6.79 -0.15 -8.68
N ARG A 79 -5.51 -0.17 -8.30
CA ARG A 79 -4.59 -1.27 -8.62
C ARG A 79 -5.11 -2.63 -8.16
N PHE A 80 -5.64 -2.69 -6.93
CA PHE A 80 -6.23 -3.91 -6.40
C PHE A 80 -7.48 -4.34 -7.18
N ALA A 81 -8.32 -3.39 -7.59
CA ALA A 81 -9.50 -3.69 -8.41
C ALA A 81 -9.13 -4.16 -9.82
N GLU A 82 -8.05 -3.65 -10.39
CA GLU A 82 -7.60 -3.95 -11.76
C GLU A 82 -6.84 -5.28 -11.87
N TYR A 83 -5.99 -5.61 -10.88
CA TYR A 83 -5.12 -6.79 -10.98
C TYR A 83 -4.80 -7.43 -9.62
N GLY A 84 -5.59 -7.19 -8.57
CA GLY A 84 -5.51 -7.93 -7.32
C GLY A 84 -4.29 -7.60 -6.44
N CYS A 85 -3.52 -6.55 -6.75
CA CYS A 85 -2.35 -6.14 -5.96
C CYS A 85 -2.31 -4.62 -5.76
N ILE A 86 -1.87 -4.16 -4.59
CA ILE A 86 -1.79 -2.72 -4.27
C ILE A 86 -0.51 -2.05 -4.76
N ARG A 87 0.58 -2.83 -4.85
CA ARG A 87 1.86 -2.37 -5.42
C ARG A 87 1.74 -2.33 -6.94
N SER A 88 2.66 -1.62 -7.59
CA SER A 88 2.73 -1.60 -9.05
C SER A 88 2.87 -3.03 -9.61
N ARG A 89 2.47 -3.27 -10.86
CA ARG A 89 2.66 -4.60 -11.50
C ARG A 89 4.12 -5.07 -11.49
N ARG A 90 5.08 -4.15 -11.55
CA ARG A 90 6.52 -4.45 -11.54
C ARG A 90 7.05 -4.78 -10.14
N ASN A 91 6.39 -4.26 -9.10
CA ASN A 91 6.81 -4.34 -7.71
C ASN A 91 5.85 -5.24 -6.88
N CYS A 92 4.93 -5.93 -7.55
CA CYS A 92 4.10 -6.92 -6.90
C CYS A 92 4.90 -8.20 -6.83
N GLU A 93 5.25 -8.62 -5.61
CA GLU A 93 6.10 -9.78 -5.34
C GLU A 93 5.40 -10.78 -4.41
N GLY A 94 5.89 -12.01 -4.36
CA GLY A 94 5.41 -13.02 -3.42
C GLY A 94 3.98 -13.51 -3.66
N LYS A 95 3.30 -13.94 -2.60
CA LYS A 95 1.94 -14.52 -2.68
C LYS A 95 0.85 -13.50 -3.00
N CYS A 96 1.15 -12.20 -2.94
CA CYS A 96 0.19 -11.13 -3.22
C CYS A 96 -0.07 -10.92 -4.72
N CYS A 97 0.74 -11.49 -5.61
CA CYS A 97 0.53 -11.41 -7.08
C CYS A 97 -0.62 -12.28 -7.58
N ASN A 98 -1.04 -13.29 -6.80
CA ASN A 98 -1.93 -14.37 -7.25
C ASN A 98 -3.38 -14.22 -6.80
N GLN A 99 -3.78 -13.10 -6.17
CA GLN A 99 -5.21 -12.87 -5.89
C GLN A 99 -6.04 -12.61 -7.16
N SER A 100 -5.38 -12.52 -8.32
CA SER A 100 -5.95 -12.37 -9.65
C SER A 100 -6.79 -13.56 -10.17
N ILE A 101 -6.86 -14.70 -9.46
CA ILE A 101 -7.44 -15.95 -10.02
C ILE A 101 -8.60 -16.53 -9.21
N VAL A 102 -8.88 -16.04 -7.99
CA VAL A 102 -9.99 -16.56 -7.19
C VAL A 102 -11.15 -15.57 -7.23
N ASN A 103 -11.89 -15.55 -8.34
CA ASN A 103 -13.30 -15.11 -8.50
C ASN A 103 -13.64 -14.89 -10.01
N SER A 104 -13.25 -15.82 -10.88
CA SER A 104 -13.84 -15.95 -12.23
C SER A 104 -14.83 -17.10 -12.23
#